data_AF-A0A1G5PHC7-F1
#
_entry.id   AF-A0A1G5PHC7-F1
#
_cell.length_a   1.000
_cell.length_b   1.000
_cell.length_c   1.000
_cell.angle_alpha   90.00
_cell.angle_beta   90.00
_cell.angle_gamma   90.00
#
_symmetry.space_group_name_H-M   'P 1'
#
loop_
_entity.id
_entity.type
_entity.pdbx_description
1 polymer ?
#
loop_
_entity_poly.entity_id
_entity_poly.type
_entity_poly.pdbx_seq_one_letter_code
_entity_poly.pdbx_strand_id
1 'polypeptide(L)' 'MQYQALKKRHRQERDQQPPNLSLRIHRALSWLNRAEQADDADGRFIFLWIAFNAAYATDIDEQRRLSEQETFKAFLEGSV' A
#
# COMPACT_ATOMS: atom_id res chain seq x y z
N MET A 1 -19.88 6.71 1.54
CA MET A 1 -18.54 6.28 1.97
C MET A 1 -18.23 4.93 1.33
N GLN A 2 -17.33 4.92 0.36
CA GLN A 2 -16.90 3.71 -0.35
C GLN A 2 -15.97 2.85 0.51
N TYR A 3 -15.19 3.45 1.41
CA TYR A 3 -14.27 2.72 2.31
C TYR A 3 -14.97 1.59 3.05
N GLN A 4 -16.12 1.85 3.70
CA GLN A 4 -16.80 0.85 4.53
C GLN A 4 -17.25 -0.37 3.72
N ALA A 5 -17.82 -0.13 2.53
CA ALA A 5 -18.25 -1.19 1.62
C ALA A 5 -17.05 -2.04 1.13
N LEU A 6 -15.98 -1.37 0.69
CA LEU A 6 -14.77 -2.04 0.20
C LEU A 6 -14.00 -2.76 1.31
N LYS A 7 -13.94 -2.20 2.53
CA LYS A 7 -13.34 -2.84 3.72
C LYS A 7 -14.09 -4.11 4.11
N LYS A 8 -15.43 -4.08 4.02
CA LYS A 8 -16.27 -5.26 4.25
C LYS A 8 -15.97 -6.35 3.22
N ARG A 9 -15.97 -6.00 1.94
CA ARG A 9 -15.65 -6.93 0.84
C ARG A 9 -14.25 -7.53 0.98
N HIS A 10 -13.23 -6.69 1.22
CA HIS A 10 -11.86 -7.17 1.41
C HIS A 10 -11.79 -8.17 2.56
N ARG A 11 -12.44 -7.94 3.71
CA ARG A 11 -12.46 -8.91 4.82
C ARG A 11 -13.08 -10.26 4.45
N GLN A 12 -14.05 -10.30 3.53
CA GLN A 12 -14.70 -11.53 3.08
C GLN A 12 -13.83 -12.32 2.10
N GLU A 13 -13.06 -11.63 1.27
CA GLU A 13 -12.28 -12.23 0.18
C GLU A 13 -10.80 -12.43 0.55
N ARG A 14 -10.29 -11.74 1.57
CA ARG A 14 -8.86 -11.62 1.89
C ARG A 14 -8.15 -12.95 2.01
N ASP A 15 -8.77 -13.92 2.68
CA ASP A 15 -8.13 -15.19 3.01
C ASP A 15 -7.94 -16.09 1.77
N GLN A 16 -8.57 -15.74 0.64
CA GLN A 16 -8.43 -16.39 -0.66
C GLN A 16 -7.51 -15.62 -1.63
N GLN A 17 -7.01 -14.45 -1.23
CA GLN A 17 -6.14 -13.60 -2.06
C GLN A 17 -4.65 -13.91 -1.82
N PRO A 18 -3.79 -13.76 -2.83
CA PRO A 18 -2.35 -13.76 -2.61
C PRO A 18 -1.95 -12.74 -1.52
N PRO A 19 -1.02 -13.07 -0.60
CA PRO A 19 -0.65 -12.18 0.51
C PRO A 19 -0.26 -10.76 0.07
N ASN A 20 0.46 -10.64 -1.04
CA ASN A 20 0.90 -9.36 -1.59
C ASN A 20 -0.27 -8.51 -2.11
N LEU A 21 -1.26 -9.13 -2.75
CA LEU A 21 -2.48 -8.46 -3.17
C LEU A 21 -3.28 -8.00 -1.96
N SER A 22 -3.44 -8.88 -0.97
CA SER A 22 -4.14 -8.59 0.28
C SER A 22 -3.53 -7.38 1.01
N LEU A 23 -2.20 -7.33 1.13
CA LEU A 23 -1.48 -6.21 1.76
C LEU A 23 -1.63 -4.90 0.98
N ARG A 24 -1.62 -4.95 -0.36
CA ARG A 24 -1.85 -3.77 -1.22
C ARG A 24 -3.25 -3.21 -1.03
N ILE A 25 -4.26 -4.06 -1.08
CA ILE A 25 -5.67 -3.67 -0.84
C ILE A 25 -5.82 -3.09 0.56
N HIS A 26 -5.22 -3.73 1.58
CA HIS A 26 -5.24 -3.21 2.95
C HIS A 26 -4.69 -1.78 3.04
N ARG A 27 -3.51 -1.52 2.45
CA ARG A 27 -2.89 -0.19 2.43
C ARG A 27 -3.73 0.83 1.68
N ALA A 28 -4.23 0.46 0.49
CA ALA A 28 -5.10 1.31 -0.31
C ALA A 28 -6.34 1.74 0.47
N LEU A 29 -6.99 0.81 1.17
CA LEU A 29 -8.18 1.09 1.97
C LEU A 29 -7.89 2.01 3.17
N SER A 30 -6.73 1.87 3.81
CA SER A 30 -6.33 2.77 4.91
C SER A 30 -6.17 4.21 4.44
N TRP A 31 -5.63 4.43 3.24
CA TRP A 31 -5.51 5.76 2.64
C TRP A 31 -6.84 6.30 2.10
N LEU A 32 -7.69 5.45 1.52
CA LEU A 32 -9.04 5.83 1.14
C LEU A 32 -9.86 6.31 2.35
N ASN A 33 -9.74 5.62 3.50
CA ASN A 33 -10.41 6.05 4.73
C ASN A 33 -9.97 7.45 5.17
N ARG A 34 -8.68 7.78 5.01
CA ARG A 34 -8.16 9.12 5.33
C ARG A 34 -8.66 10.16 4.33
N ALA A 35 -8.70 9.82 3.04
CA ALA A 35 -9.27 10.68 2.01
C ALA A 35 -10.75 11.03 2.27
N GLU A 36 -11.55 10.06 2.74
CA GLU A 36 -12.96 10.27 3.07
C GLU A 36 -13.16 11.15 4.33
N GLN A 37 -12.15 11.27 5.19
CA GLN A 37 -12.18 12.10 6.40
C GLN A 37 -11.49 13.47 6.23
N ALA A 38 -10.86 13.72 5.07
CA ALA A 38 -10.13 14.96 4.83
C ALA A 38 -11.11 16.10 4.50
N ASP A 39 -10.96 17.20 5.23
CA ASP A 39 -11.76 18.41 5.05
C ASP A 39 -11.23 19.30 3.91
N ASP A 40 -9.95 19.16 3.57
CA ASP A 40 -9.30 19.92 2.50
C ASP A 40 -9.13 19.11 1.21
N ALA A 41 -9.27 19.78 0.06
CA ALA A 41 -9.27 19.13 -1.24
C ALA A 41 -7.87 18.62 -1.64
N ASP A 42 -6.81 19.34 -1.27
CA ASP A 42 -5.42 19.00 -1.63
C ASP A 42 -4.96 17.73 -0.89
N GLY A 43 -5.22 17.67 0.41
CA GLY A 43 -4.98 16.50 1.26
C GLY A 43 -5.81 15.31 0.81
N ARG A 44 -7.09 15.51 0.51
CA ARG A 44 -7.94 14.45 -0.06
C ARG A 44 -7.36 13.92 -1.37
N PHE A 45 -6.93 14.80 -2.27
CA PHE A 45 -6.30 14.40 -3.54
C PHE A 45 -5.03 13.58 -3.30
N ILE A 46 -4.14 14.03 -2.43
CA ILE A 46 -2.90 13.32 -2.08
C ILE A 46 -3.22 11.94 -1.48
N PHE A 47 -4.18 11.83 -0.56
CA PHE A 47 -4.56 10.54 0.01
C PHE A 47 -5.18 9.58 -1.01
N LEU A 48 -6.00 10.10 -1.94
CA LEU A 48 -6.53 9.29 -3.05
C LEU A 48 -5.41 8.83 -3.99
N TRP A 49 -4.44 9.69 -4.28
CA TRP A 49 -3.28 9.33 -5.08
C TRP A 49 -2.45 8.22 -4.42
N ILE A 50 -2.20 8.31 -3.12
CA ILE A 50 -1.49 7.26 -2.37
C ILE A 50 -2.32 5.97 -2.33
N ALA A 51 -3.63 6.06 -2.12
CA ALA A 51 -4.53 4.90 -2.14
C ALA A 51 -4.51 4.19 -3.49
N PHE A 52 -4.58 4.96 -4.58
CA PHE A 52 -4.48 4.47 -5.95
C PHE A 52 -3.13 3.78 -6.20
N ASN A 53 -2.01 4.42 -5.84
CA ASN A 53 -0.68 3.83 -5.99
C ASN A 53 -0.54 2.54 -5.18
N ALA A 54 -1.05 2.47 -3.95
CA ALA A 54 -1.03 1.23 -3.17
C ALA A 54 -1.85 0.11 -3.84
N ALA A 55 -2.99 0.44 -4.43
CA ALA A 55 -3.83 -0.50 -5.16
C ALA A 55 -3.19 -0.95 -6.48
N TYR A 56 -2.51 -0.06 -7.19
CA TYR A 56 -1.93 -0.29 -8.51
C TYR A 56 -0.45 -0.71 -8.50
N ALA A 57 0.24 -0.66 -7.35
CA ALA A 57 1.64 -1.09 -7.21
C ALA A 57 1.83 -2.60 -7.46
N THR A 58 1.74 -3.01 -8.73
CA THR A 58 2.15 -4.31 -9.26
C THR A 58 3.64 -4.24 -9.50
N ASP A 59 4.40 -5.10 -8.83
CA ASP A 59 5.78 -5.44 -9.18
C ASP A 59 6.83 -4.31 -9.16
N ILE A 60 6.87 -3.49 -8.10
CA ILE A 60 8.22 -3.09 -7.62
C ILE A 60 8.75 -4.27 -6.81
N ASP A 61 9.16 -5.28 -7.57
CA ASP A 61 10.00 -6.42 -7.24
C ASP A 61 10.29 -6.54 -5.73
N GLU A 62 9.60 -7.45 -5.02
CA GLU A 62 10.00 -7.85 -3.67
C GLU A 62 11.51 -8.19 -3.64
N GLN A 63 12.02 -8.74 -4.75
CA GLN A 63 13.44 -9.01 -5.00
C GLN A 63 14.31 -7.73 -5.12
N ARG A 64 13.82 -6.63 -5.71
CA ARG A 64 14.52 -5.33 -5.75
C ARG A 64 14.53 -4.69 -4.38
N ARG A 65 13.43 -4.76 -3.63
CA ARG A 65 13.39 -4.27 -2.25
C ARG A 65 14.35 -5.04 -1.34
N LEU A 66 14.45 -6.37 -1.51
CA LEU A 66 15.43 -7.19 -0.80
C LEU A 66 16.86 -6.82 -1.22
N SER A 67 17.12 -6.69 -2.52
CA SER A 67 18.41 -6.26 -3.07
C SER A 67 18.84 -4.87 -2.57
N GLU A 68 17.93 -3.90 -2.53
CA GLU A 68 18.21 -2.56 -1.99
C GLU A 68 18.46 -2.60 -0.48
N GLN A 69 17.72 -3.42 0.26
CA GLN A 69 17.97 -3.64 1.70
C GLN A 69 19.31 -4.31 1.97
N GLU A 70 19.69 -5.31 1.18
CA GLU A 70 20.98 -5.99 1.26
C GLU A 70 22.13 -5.04 0.91
N THR A 71 21.97 -4.25 -0.15
CA THR A 71 22.96 -3.24 -0.56
C THR A 71 23.12 -2.16 0.52
N PHE A 72 22.01 -1.68 1.10
CA PHE A 72 22.03 -0.71 2.18
C PHE A 72 22.67 -1.28 3.46
N LYS A 73 22.40 -2.56 3.77
CA LYS A 73 23.03 -3.25 4.88
C LYS A 73 24.54 -3.43 4.67
N ALA A 74 24.97 -3.85 3.48
CA ALA A 74 26.38 -3.98 3.12
C ALA A 74 27.14 -2.65 3.22
N PHE A 75 26.49 -1.54 2.83
CA PHE A 75 27.02 -0.19 3.01
C PHE A 75 27.22 0.16 4.49
N LEU A 76 26.25 -0.12 5.37
CA LEU A 76 26.37 0.11 6.81
C LEU A 76 27.42 -0.77 7.49
N GLU A 77 27.64 -1.98 6.97
CA GLU A 77 28.64 -2.94 7.47
C GLU A 77 30.05 -2.67 6.89
N GLY A 78 30.22 -1.65 6.04
CA GLY A 78 31.51 -1.27 5.46
C GLY A 78 32.11 -2.30 4.49
N SER A 79 31.27 -3.15 3.90
CA SER A 79 31.68 -4.26 3.03
C SER A 79 31.46 -3.98 1.54
N VAL A 80 31.36 -2.70 1.15
CA VAL A 80 31.24 -2.22 -0.24
C VAL A 80 32.57 -1.70 -0.74
#